data_AF-A0A0F9FTI2-F1
#
_entry.id   AF-A0A0F9FTI2-F1
#
_cell.length_a   1.000
_cell.length_b   1.000
_cell.length_c   1.000
_cell.angle_alpha   90.00
_cell.angle_beta   90.00
_cell.angle_gamma   90.00
#
_symmetry.space_group_name_H-M   'P 1'
#
loop_
_entity.id
_entity.type
_entity.pdbx_description
1 polymer ?
#
loop_
_entity_poly.entity_id
_entity_poly.type
_entity_poly.pdbx_seq_one_letter_code
_entity_poly.pdbx_strand_id
1 'polypeptide(L)'
;MARYTGVAWKVEQIQLLLEESPHMTMAKAATHLHCSREYVRQLKNRFNLPFKRRGKPECWVCGEAMSYYSRAESPCHQKCSHAPVAISKALWNRVAVQEPDACWEWQGTRFPSGYGHFSHNRYAHRLVWELTYGPVPKGAGVCHTCDNPPCCNPDHLFLGTQKDNVADMLHKGRGRHQRYPQKRHQKTHCTHGHAFTPENTYITPGDQRQCRECTHTRQRR
;
A
#
# COMPACT_ATOMS: atom_id res chain seq x y z
N MET A 1 -37.04 -38.09 -22.45
CA MET A 1 -37.09 -36.73 -21.87
C MET A 1 -36.92 -35.72 -22.99
N ALA A 2 -38.02 -35.17 -23.51
CA ALA A 2 -38.00 -34.27 -24.66
C ALA A 2 -37.33 -32.96 -24.29
N ARG A 3 -36.22 -32.63 -24.96
CA ARG A 3 -35.60 -31.31 -24.86
C ARG A 3 -36.52 -30.32 -25.57
N TYR A 4 -37.39 -29.65 -24.84
CA TYR A 4 -38.18 -28.54 -25.36
C TYR A 4 -37.22 -27.38 -25.70
N THR A 5 -36.69 -27.38 -26.93
CA THR A 5 -35.76 -26.36 -27.43
C THR A 5 -36.47 -25.24 -28.22
N GLY A 6 -37.81 -25.25 -28.21
CA GLY A 6 -38.63 -24.33 -28.99
C GLY A 6 -38.60 -22.88 -28.51
N VAL A 7 -38.92 -21.95 -29.42
CA VAL A 7 -39.00 -20.50 -29.15
C VAL A 7 -39.93 -20.19 -27.98
N ALA A 8 -41.11 -20.82 -27.94
CA ALA A 8 -42.11 -20.59 -26.88
C ALA A 8 -41.57 -20.95 -25.48
N TRP A 9 -40.93 -22.11 -25.35
CA TRP A 9 -40.30 -22.54 -24.10
C TRP A 9 -39.23 -21.54 -23.65
N LYS A 10 -38.36 -21.09 -24.56
CA LYS A 10 -37.32 -20.09 -24.21
C LYS A 10 -37.92 -18.76 -23.77
N VAL A 11 -39.03 -18.33 -24.36
CA VAL A 11 -39.73 -17.10 -23.96
C VAL A 11 -40.30 -17.24 -22.54
N GLU A 12 -40.98 -18.36 -22.26
CA GLU A 12 -41.54 -18.65 -20.94
C GLU A 12 -40.45 -18.71 -19.86
N GLN A 13 -39.34 -19.40 -20.14
CA GLN A 13 -38.20 -19.44 -19.21
C GLN A 13 -37.59 -18.05 -18.96
N ILE A 14 -37.53 -17.19 -19.98
CA ILE A 14 -37.07 -15.80 -19.79
C ILE A 14 -38.03 -15.03 -18.88
N GLN A 15 -39.34 -15.22 -19.01
CA GLN A 15 -40.33 -14.57 -18.16
C GLN A 15 -40.17 -15.00 -16.70
N LEU A 16 -40.05 -16.32 -16.43
CA LEU A 16 -39.79 -16.86 -15.10
C LEU A 16 -38.49 -16.28 -14.50
N LEU A 17 -37.40 -16.27 -15.27
CA LEU A 17 -36.13 -15.67 -14.83
C LEU A 17 -36.24 -14.18 -14.49
N LEU A 18 -37.10 -13.44 -15.19
CA LEU A 18 -37.35 -12.01 -14.94
C LEU A 18 -38.28 -11.76 -13.74
N GLU A 19 -39.20 -12.68 -13.47
CA GLU A 19 -40.04 -12.68 -12.27
C GLU A 19 -39.21 -12.94 -11.01
N GLU A 20 -38.34 -13.95 -11.04
CA GLU A 20 -37.43 -14.27 -9.93
C GLU A 20 -36.33 -13.20 -9.75
N SER A 21 -35.83 -12.63 -10.85
CA SER A 21 -34.76 -11.63 -10.83
C SER A 21 -35.08 -10.45 -11.75
N PRO A 22 -35.74 -9.40 -11.24
CA PRO A 22 -36.13 -8.23 -12.03
C PRO A 22 -34.97 -7.46 -12.71
N HIS A 23 -33.73 -7.73 -12.30
CA HIS A 23 -32.51 -7.14 -12.85
C HIS A 23 -31.69 -8.13 -13.71
N MET A 24 -32.28 -9.26 -14.11
CA MET A 24 -31.69 -10.24 -15.03
C MET A 24 -31.20 -9.55 -16.31
N THR A 25 -29.97 -9.86 -16.74
CA THR A 25 -29.42 -9.33 -17.98
C THR A 25 -29.64 -10.31 -19.12
N MET A 26 -29.76 -9.83 -20.36
CA MET A 26 -29.85 -10.71 -21.54
C MET A 26 -28.65 -11.66 -21.65
N ALA A 27 -27.47 -11.26 -21.16
CA ALA A 27 -26.29 -12.11 -21.14
C ALA A 27 -26.45 -13.28 -20.15
N LYS A 28 -26.91 -13.00 -18.93
CA LYS A 28 -27.18 -14.05 -17.94
C LYS A 28 -28.30 -14.99 -18.40
N ALA A 29 -29.40 -14.44 -18.91
CA ALA A 29 -30.48 -15.24 -19.49
C ALA A 29 -29.98 -16.15 -20.64
N ALA A 30 -29.10 -15.63 -21.51
CA ALA A 30 -28.49 -16.43 -22.57
C ALA A 30 -27.62 -17.58 -22.02
N THR A 31 -26.86 -17.35 -20.94
CA THR A 31 -26.11 -18.40 -20.23
C THR A 31 -27.03 -19.47 -19.65
N HIS A 32 -28.10 -19.08 -18.95
CA HIS A 32 -29.09 -20.00 -18.38
C HIS A 32 -29.79 -20.85 -19.45
N LEU A 33 -30.07 -20.27 -20.62
CA LEU A 33 -30.80 -20.91 -21.71
C LEU A 33 -29.89 -21.57 -22.76
N HIS A 34 -28.58 -21.60 -22.47
CA HIS A 34 -27.53 -22.13 -23.33
C HIS A 34 -27.68 -21.66 -24.79
N CYS A 35 -27.83 -20.36 -25.00
CA CYS A 35 -28.01 -19.75 -26.31
C CYS A 35 -27.19 -18.47 -26.45
N SER A 36 -27.19 -17.88 -27.66
CA SER A 36 -26.46 -16.62 -27.88
C SER A 36 -27.22 -15.44 -27.27
N ARG A 37 -26.48 -14.44 -26.79
CA ARG A 37 -27.05 -13.17 -26.32
C ARG A 37 -27.87 -12.47 -27.41
N GLU A 38 -27.45 -12.64 -28.66
CA GLU A 38 -28.14 -12.10 -29.82
C GLU A 38 -29.51 -12.76 -30.04
N TYR A 39 -29.59 -14.08 -29.83
CA TYR A 39 -30.86 -14.80 -29.90
C TYR A 39 -31.84 -14.32 -28.83
N VAL A 40 -31.39 -14.11 -27.58
CA VAL A 40 -32.22 -13.50 -26.52
C VAL A 40 -32.67 -12.08 -26.89
N ARG A 41 -31.82 -11.28 -27.53
CA ARG A 41 -32.18 -9.94 -28.02
C ARG A 41 -33.30 -10.00 -29.07
N GLN A 42 -33.24 -10.95 -29.99
CA GLN A 42 -34.29 -11.18 -30.99
C GLN A 42 -35.62 -11.57 -30.33
N LEU A 43 -35.59 -12.49 -29.36
CA LEU A 43 -36.77 -12.87 -28.58
C LEU A 43 -37.34 -11.68 -27.81
N LYS A 44 -36.50 -10.91 -27.13
CA LYS A 44 -36.90 -9.69 -26.44
C LYS A 44 -37.65 -8.75 -27.37
N ASN A 45 -37.11 -8.46 -28.55
CA ASN A 45 -37.73 -7.53 -29.49
C ASN A 45 -39.02 -8.08 -30.09
N ARG A 46 -39.05 -9.38 -30.43
CA ARG A 46 -40.20 -10.04 -31.04
C ARG A 46 -41.39 -10.20 -30.08
N PHE A 47 -41.12 -10.50 -28.81
CA PHE A 47 -42.13 -10.79 -27.79
C PHE A 47 -42.22 -9.71 -26.70
N ASN A 48 -41.60 -8.55 -26.92
CA ASN A 48 -41.58 -7.40 -26.01
C ASN A 48 -41.22 -7.74 -24.55
N LEU A 49 -40.19 -8.58 -24.36
CA LEU A 49 -39.84 -9.09 -23.02
C LEU A 49 -39.29 -7.97 -22.12
N PRO A 50 -39.69 -7.89 -20.83
CA PRO A 50 -39.47 -6.74 -19.96
C PRO A 50 -38.06 -6.71 -19.33
N PHE A 51 -37.01 -6.90 -20.12
CA PHE A 51 -35.63 -6.71 -19.65
C PHE A 51 -35.41 -5.25 -19.24
N LYS A 52 -35.28 -5.00 -17.94
CA LYS A 52 -34.94 -3.68 -17.41
C LYS A 52 -33.54 -3.27 -17.89
N ARG A 53 -33.40 -2.01 -18.32
CA ARG A 53 -32.07 -1.44 -18.56
C ARG A 53 -31.34 -1.41 -17.21
N ARG A 54 -30.06 -1.79 -17.21
CA ARG A 54 -29.21 -1.62 -16.02
C ARG A 54 -29.18 -0.11 -15.71
N GLY A 55 -29.56 0.26 -14.48
CA GLY A 55 -29.39 1.62 -14.00
C GLY A 55 -27.91 2.01 -14.03
N LYS A 56 -27.64 3.31 -14.14
CA LYS A 56 -26.28 3.82 -13.94
C LYS A 56 -25.84 3.43 -12.52
N PRO A 57 -24.62 2.91 -12.32
CA PRO A 57 -24.13 2.68 -10.97
C PRO A 57 -24.06 4.02 -10.22
N GLU A 58 -24.36 4.01 -8.93
CA GLU A 58 -24.27 5.21 -8.09
C GLU A 58 -22.90 5.27 -7.41
N CYS A 59 -22.36 6.48 -7.26
CA CYS A 59 -21.13 6.68 -6.54
C CYS A 59 -21.36 6.41 -5.06
N TRP A 60 -20.71 5.38 -4.51
CA TRP A 60 -20.84 5.02 -3.10
C TRP A 60 -20.34 6.11 -2.12
N VAL A 61 -19.64 7.14 -2.61
CA VAL A 61 -19.19 8.29 -1.80
C VAL A 61 -20.19 9.45 -1.77
N CYS A 62 -20.91 9.71 -2.86
CA CYS A 62 -21.76 10.92 -2.98
C CYS A 62 -23.18 10.67 -3.51
N GLY A 63 -23.53 9.43 -3.87
CA GLY A 63 -24.85 9.06 -4.40
C GLY A 63 -25.10 9.45 -5.85
N GLU A 64 -24.22 10.24 -6.49
CA GLU A 64 -24.42 10.68 -7.87
C GLU A 64 -24.34 9.50 -8.86
N ALA A 65 -25.29 9.47 -9.81
CA ALA A 65 -25.30 8.49 -10.89
C ALA A 65 -24.05 8.63 -11.78
N MET A 66 -23.31 7.55 -11.91
CA MET A 66 -22.06 7.48 -12.67
C MET A 66 -22.29 7.18 -14.15
N SER A 67 -21.20 7.16 -14.94
CA SER A 67 -21.28 6.67 -16.31
C SER A 67 -21.64 5.17 -16.34
N TYR A 68 -22.25 4.71 -17.43
CA TYR A 68 -22.59 3.29 -17.60
C TYR A 68 -21.35 2.37 -17.61
N TYR A 69 -20.19 2.93 -17.95
CA TYR A 69 -18.91 2.21 -18.02
C TYR A 69 -18.13 2.23 -16.71
N SER A 70 -18.56 3.03 -15.74
CA SER A 70 -17.89 3.13 -14.45
C SER A 70 -18.04 1.82 -13.67
N ARG A 71 -16.94 1.35 -13.07
CA ARG A 71 -17.01 0.24 -12.11
C ARG A 71 -17.75 0.73 -10.87
N ALA A 72 -18.69 -0.07 -10.35
CA ALA A 72 -19.48 0.28 -9.16
C ALA A 72 -18.60 0.53 -7.92
N GLU A 73 -17.40 -0.04 -7.90
CA GLU A 73 -16.44 0.11 -6.81
C GLU A 73 -15.61 1.41 -6.90
N SER A 74 -15.62 2.09 -8.04
CA SER A 74 -14.83 3.29 -8.27
C SER A 74 -15.61 4.55 -7.91
N PRO A 75 -15.02 5.54 -7.21
CA PRO A 75 -15.64 6.85 -7.01
C PRO A 75 -15.80 7.61 -8.34
N CYS A 76 -16.81 8.48 -8.44
CA CYS A 76 -17.18 9.18 -9.68
C CYS A 76 -16.23 10.31 -10.11
N HIS A 77 -15.64 11.01 -9.15
CA HIS A 77 -14.83 12.21 -9.36
C HIS A 77 -13.54 12.16 -8.56
N GLN A 78 -12.54 12.97 -8.94
CA GLN A 78 -11.31 13.13 -8.16
C GLN A 78 -11.58 13.57 -6.72
N LYS A 79 -12.57 14.44 -6.47
CA LYS A 79 -12.99 14.80 -5.11
C LYS A 79 -13.45 13.58 -4.30
N CYS A 80 -14.20 12.67 -4.92
CA CYS A 80 -14.72 11.47 -4.27
C CYS A 80 -13.62 10.43 -4.03
N SER A 81 -12.61 10.35 -4.89
CA SER A 81 -11.47 9.45 -4.67
C SER A 81 -10.55 9.89 -3.54
N HIS A 82 -10.53 11.20 -3.22
CA HIS A 82 -9.77 11.75 -2.10
C HIS A 82 -10.61 11.94 -0.83
N ALA A 83 -11.89 11.59 -0.85
CA ALA A 83 -12.72 11.64 0.35
C ALA A 83 -12.14 10.70 1.42
N PRO A 84 -12.17 11.07 2.72
CA PRO A 84 -11.63 10.25 3.80
C PRO A 84 -12.16 8.81 3.79
N VAL A 85 -13.45 8.63 3.48
CA VAL A 85 -14.08 7.31 3.37
C VAL A 85 -13.52 6.47 2.22
N ALA A 86 -13.21 7.09 1.08
CA ALA A 86 -12.61 6.43 -0.08
C ALA A 86 -11.16 6.04 0.19
N ILE A 87 -10.40 6.93 0.83
CA ILE A 87 -9.02 6.68 1.25
C ILE A 87 -8.98 5.52 2.26
N SER A 88 -9.82 5.56 3.29
CA SER A 88 -9.92 4.51 4.30
C SER A 88 -10.25 3.15 3.68
N LYS A 89 -11.28 3.08 2.83
CA LYS A 89 -11.64 1.84 2.12
C LYS A 89 -10.50 1.34 1.23
N ALA A 90 -9.84 2.23 0.48
CA ALA A 90 -8.73 1.87 -0.39
C ALA A 90 -7.51 1.39 0.38
N LEU A 91 -7.26 1.92 1.59
CA LEU A 91 -6.21 1.44 2.48
C LEU A 91 -6.55 0.03 2.97
N TRP A 92 -7.70 -0.15 3.62
CA TRP A 92 -8.07 -1.41 4.25
C TRP A 92 -8.25 -2.56 3.25
N ASN A 93 -8.66 -2.28 2.01
CA ASN A 93 -8.69 -3.28 0.94
C ASN A 93 -7.31 -3.85 0.56
N ARG A 94 -6.21 -3.23 1.02
CA ARG A 94 -4.83 -3.67 0.75
C ARG A 94 -4.08 -4.10 2.01
N VAL A 95 -4.76 -4.17 3.15
CA VAL A 95 -4.19 -4.68 4.40
C VAL A 95 -4.72 -6.09 4.62
N ALA A 96 -3.83 -7.07 4.72
CA ALA A 96 -4.20 -8.42 5.12
C ALA A 96 -4.41 -8.44 6.64
N VAL A 97 -5.64 -8.14 7.07
CA VAL A 97 -6.03 -8.16 8.48
C VAL A 97 -6.01 -9.60 9.01
N GLN A 98 -5.45 -9.77 10.19
CA GLN A 98 -5.30 -11.05 10.90
C GLN A 98 -5.66 -10.84 12.38
N GLU A 99 -5.31 -11.80 13.24
CA GLU A 99 -5.42 -11.65 14.69
C GLU A 99 -4.64 -10.42 15.23
N PRO A 100 -5.00 -9.88 16.42
CA PRO A 100 -4.42 -8.65 16.94
C PRO A 100 -2.92 -8.71 17.25
N ASP A 101 -2.38 -9.89 17.55
CA ASP A 101 -0.96 -10.13 17.80
C ASP A 101 -0.15 -10.40 16.52
N ALA A 102 -0.85 -10.61 15.39
CA ALA A 102 -0.24 -10.89 14.10
C ALA A 102 0.09 -9.61 13.31
N CYS A 103 1.12 -9.69 12.46
CA CYS A 103 1.40 -8.60 11.52
C CYS A 103 0.33 -8.54 10.42
N TRP A 104 -0.27 -7.37 10.22
CA TRP A 104 -1.19 -7.14 9.11
C TRP A 104 -0.42 -6.65 7.89
N GLU A 105 -0.13 -7.56 6.96
CA GLU A 105 0.77 -7.30 5.84
C GLU A 105 0.15 -6.36 4.79
N TRP A 106 0.89 -5.32 4.41
CA TRP A 106 0.57 -4.49 3.25
C TRP A 106 0.70 -5.27 1.94
N GLN A 107 -0.41 -5.39 1.20
CA GLN A 107 -0.53 -6.08 -0.09
C GLN A 107 -0.32 -5.17 -1.30
N GLY A 108 -0.11 -3.88 -1.09
CA GLY A 108 0.18 -2.92 -2.15
C GLY A 108 1.67 -2.79 -2.49
N THR A 109 1.99 -1.79 -3.32
CA THR A 109 3.39 -1.45 -3.64
C THR A 109 4.16 -1.06 -2.38
N ARG A 110 5.46 -1.34 -2.37
CA ARG A 110 6.36 -1.08 -1.26
C ARG A 110 7.51 -0.19 -1.72
N PHE A 111 8.01 0.67 -0.83
CA PHE A 111 9.25 1.39 -1.05
C PHE A 111 10.45 0.43 -1.04
N PRO A 112 11.62 0.81 -1.61
CA PRO A 112 12.84 0.01 -1.51
C PRO A 112 13.27 -0.31 -0.07
N SER A 113 12.84 0.51 0.90
CA SER A 113 13.05 0.30 2.33
C SER A 113 12.09 -0.72 2.96
N GLY A 114 11.17 -1.33 2.19
CA GLY A 114 10.22 -2.35 2.62
C GLY A 114 8.87 -1.80 3.12
N TYR A 115 8.78 -0.51 3.43
CA TYR A 115 7.55 0.10 3.92
C TYR A 115 6.45 0.13 2.86
N GLY A 116 5.21 -0.09 3.31
CA GLY A 116 4.03 0.06 2.45
C GLY A 116 3.90 1.47 1.89
N HIS A 117 3.75 1.55 0.56
CA HIS A 117 3.54 2.78 -0.19
C HIS A 117 2.06 2.95 -0.51
N PHE A 118 1.47 4.01 0.05
CA PHE A 118 0.15 4.50 -0.28
C PHE A 118 0.30 5.81 -1.07
N SER A 119 -0.66 6.10 -1.96
CA SER A 119 -0.68 7.24 -2.90
C SER A 119 0.06 8.51 -2.45
N HIS A 120 0.66 9.24 -3.40
CA HIS A 120 1.36 10.51 -3.13
C HIS A 120 2.52 10.39 -2.12
N ASN A 121 3.28 9.29 -2.20
CA ASN A 121 4.43 9.02 -1.31
C ASN A 121 4.10 8.99 0.18
N ARG A 122 2.88 8.55 0.53
CA ARG A 122 2.48 8.36 1.92
C ARG A 122 2.82 6.95 2.38
N TYR A 123 3.25 6.81 3.63
CA TYR A 123 3.45 5.49 4.23
C TYR A 123 2.12 4.90 4.68
N ALA A 124 1.88 3.63 4.36
CA ALA A 124 0.64 2.93 4.71
C ALA A 124 0.40 2.90 6.23
N HIS A 125 1.39 2.49 7.02
CA HIS A 125 1.30 2.42 8.48
C HIS A 125 1.00 3.79 9.13
N ARG A 126 1.49 4.90 8.55
CA ARG A 126 1.20 6.25 9.04
C ARG A 126 -0.26 6.64 8.79
N LEU A 127 -0.80 6.24 7.63
CA LEU A 127 -2.21 6.46 7.35
C LEU A 127 -3.10 5.61 8.26
N VAL A 128 -2.70 4.38 8.58
CA VAL A 128 -3.37 3.56 9.60
C VAL A 128 -3.41 4.31 10.94
N TRP A 129 -2.26 4.82 11.41
CA TRP A 129 -2.21 5.62 12.64
C TRP A 129 -3.19 6.79 12.60
N GLU A 130 -3.17 7.58 11.52
CA GLU A 130 -4.02 8.77 11.39
C GLU A 130 -5.52 8.44 11.40
N LEU A 131 -5.91 7.29 10.86
CA LEU A 131 -7.30 6.83 10.84
C LEU A 131 -7.74 6.23 12.18
N THR A 132 -6.84 5.57 12.92
CA THR A 132 -7.17 4.90 14.18
C THR A 132 -7.06 5.82 15.39
N TYR A 133 -6.00 6.63 15.45
CA TYR A 133 -5.62 7.42 16.62
C TYR A 133 -5.64 8.94 16.37
N GLY A 134 -5.78 9.36 15.10
CA GLY A 134 -5.77 10.77 14.72
C GLY A 134 -4.39 11.31 14.33
N PRO A 135 -4.26 12.64 14.19
CA PRO A 135 -3.10 13.25 13.54
C PRO A 135 -1.78 12.95 14.27
N VAL A 136 -0.73 12.64 13.51
CA VAL A 136 0.62 12.48 14.04
C VAL A 136 1.14 13.84 14.53
N PRO A 137 1.54 13.99 15.81
CA PRO A 137 2.10 15.23 16.33
C PRO A 137 3.34 15.68 15.56
N LYS A 138 3.55 17.00 15.46
CA LYS A 138 4.72 17.55 14.75
C LYS A 138 6.01 17.06 15.39
N GLY A 139 6.93 16.52 14.57
CA GLY A 139 8.21 15.99 15.03
C GLY A 139 8.19 14.54 15.52
N ALA A 140 7.00 13.93 15.64
CA ALA A 140 6.86 12.50 15.90
C ALA A 140 6.84 11.70 14.58
N GLY A 141 7.38 10.49 14.64
CA GLY A 141 7.23 9.45 13.64
C GLY A 141 6.33 8.32 14.16
N VAL A 142 5.77 7.54 13.23
CA VAL A 142 5.06 6.30 13.56
C VAL A 142 6.06 5.16 13.39
N CYS A 143 6.29 4.41 14.46
CA CYS A 143 7.28 3.35 14.55
C CYS A 143 6.60 1.99 14.76
N HIS A 144 7.28 0.91 14.38
CA HIS A 144 6.80 -0.46 14.55
C HIS A 144 7.42 -1.12 15.77
N THR A 145 6.62 -1.75 16.63
CA THR A 145 7.12 -2.63 17.71
C THR A 145 7.62 -3.98 17.14
N CYS A 146 6.96 -4.46 16.09
CA CYS A 146 7.23 -5.74 15.42
C CYS A 146 8.40 -5.72 14.44
N ASP A 147 9.04 -4.56 14.22
CA ASP A 147 10.19 -4.42 13.31
C ASP A 147 9.94 -4.88 11.86
N ASN A 148 8.67 -4.93 11.44
CA ASN A 148 8.22 -5.39 10.14
C ASN A 148 7.66 -4.21 9.30
N PRO A 149 8.45 -3.59 8.40
CA PRO A 149 8.07 -2.38 7.65
C PRO A 149 6.71 -2.42 6.89
N PRO A 150 6.27 -3.54 6.27
CA PRO A 150 4.96 -3.63 5.63
C PRO A 150 3.79 -3.79 6.61
N CYS A 151 4.02 -3.96 7.91
CA CYS A 151 2.97 -4.14 8.90
C CYS A 151 2.09 -2.88 9.03
N CYS A 152 0.78 -3.11 9.03
CA CYS A 152 -0.27 -2.10 9.13
C CYS A 152 -1.21 -2.38 10.32
N ASN A 153 -0.81 -3.22 11.27
CA ASN A 153 -1.58 -3.49 12.48
C ASN A 153 -1.45 -2.28 13.45
N PRO A 154 -2.55 -1.59 13.82
CA PRO A 154 -2.50 -0.46 14.75
C PRO A 154 -1.87 -0.76 16.10
N ASP A 155 -1.98 -1.99 16.60
CA ASP A 155 -1.43 -2.42 17.90
C ASP A 155 0.10 -2.61 17.83
N HIS A 156 0.64 -2.73 16.62
CA HIS A 156 2.07 -2.79 16.37
C HIS A 156 2.68 -1.41 16.09
N LEU A 157 1.91 -0.32 16.21
CA LEU A 157 2.35 1.04 15.94
C LEU A 157 2.42 1.89 17.21
N PHE A 158 3.43 2.74 17.29
CA PHE A 158 3.56 3.72 18.37
C PHE A 158 4.18 5.02 17.85
N LEU A 159 3.99 6.12 18.59
CA LEU A 159 4.68 7.38 18.31
C LEU A 159 6.07 7.36 18.95
N GLY A 160 7.09 7.62 18.14
CA GLY A 160 8.47 7.79 18.59
C GLY A 160 9.10 9.03 17.99
N THR A 161 10.13 9.58 18.62
CA THR A 161 10.94 10.59 17.94
C THR A 161 11.93 9.92 16.99
N GLN A 162 12.42 10.66 16.00
CA GLN A 162 13.49 10.16 15.13
C GLN A 162 14.74 9.76 15.93
N LYS A 163 15.01 10.43 17.05
CA LYS A 163 16.12 10.10 17.95
C LYS A 163 15.92 8.73 18.60
N ASP A 164 14.71 8.46 19.09
CA ASP A 164 14.36 7.17 19.71
C ASP A 164 14.45 6.03 18.70
N ASN A 165 13.94 6.24 17.49
CA ASN A 165 14.02 5.25 16.41
C ASN A 165 15.47 4.95 15.99
N VAL A 166 16.33 5.96 15.95
CA VAL A 166 17.77 5.77 15.67
C VAL A 166 18.46 5.05 16.83
N ALA A 167 18.15 5.41 18.09
CA ALA A 167 18.71 4.74 19.26
C ALA A 167 18.33 3.26 19.32
N ASP A 168 17.06 2.93 19.07
CA ASP A 168 16.55 1.55 18.99
C ASP A 168 17.22 0.76 17.85
N MET A 169 17.33 1.36 16.66
CA MET A 169 18.04 0.75 15.53
C MET A 169 19.49 0.43 15.86
N LEU A 170 20.20 1.33 16.56
CA LEU A 170 21.59 1.12 16.98
C LEU A 170 21.70 0.04 18.06
N HIS A 171 20.79 0.04 19.04
CA HIS A 171 20.71 -0.98 20.07
C HIS A 171 20.50 -2.38 19.47
N LYS A 172 19.63 -2.47 18.45
CA LYS A 172 19.32 -3.71 17.73
C LYS A 172 20.36 -4.13 16.68
N GLY A 173 21.49 -3.43 16.56
CA GLY A 173 22.55 -3.84 15.64
C GLY A 173 22.28 -3.52 14.16
N ARG A 174 21.25 -2.73 13.85
CA ARG A 174 20.74 -2.52 12.46
C ARG A 174 21.37 -1.31 11.77
N GLY A 175 22.22 -0.57 12.47
CA GLY A 175 22.92 0.59 11.91
C GLY A 175 23.88 0.20 10.79
N ARG A 176 23.84 0.91 9.65
CA ARG A 176 24.81 0.74 8.54
C ARG A 176 26.28 0.83 9.01
N HIS A 177 26.55 1.57 10.08
CA HIS A 177 27.89 1.73 10.66
C HIS A 177 28.41 0.54 11.48
N GLN A 178 27.57 -0.44 11.86
CA GLN A 178 28.05 -1.68 12.49
C GLN A 178 28.50 -2.73 11.45
N ARG A 179 27.97 -2.69 10.22
CA ARG A 179 28.37 -3.61 9.13
C ARG A 179 29.77 -3.33 8.58
N TYR A 180 30.38 -2.21 8.95
CA TYR A 180 31.77 -1.89 8.66
C TYR A 180 32.42 -1.50 9.99
N PRO A 181 33.25 -2.36 10.64
CA PRO A 181 34.02 -1.89 11.78
C PRO A 181 34.82 -0.68 11.31
N GLN A 182 34.83 0.39 12.10
CA GLN A 182 35.56 1.61 11.76
C GLN A 182 37.06 1.32 11.69
N LYS A 183 37.54 0.79 10.56
CA LYS A 183 38.95 0.49 10.26
C LYS A 183 39.85 1.74 10.39
N ARG A 184 39.28 2.95 10.49
CA ARG A 184 40.01 4.20 10.69
C ARG A 184 40.65 4.31 12.08
N HIS A 185 40.08 3.67 13.11
CA HIS A 185 40.64 3.73 14.47
C HIS A 185 41.79 2.74 14.72
N GLN A 186 41.97 1.72 13.87
CA GLN A 186 42.99 0.67 14.03
C GLN A 186 44.30 0.92 13.27
N LYS A 187 44.44 2.04 12.55
CA LYS A 187 45.69 2.34 11.84
C LYS A 187 46.81 2.59 12.86
N THR A 188 47.84 1.75 12.83
CA THR A 188 49.06 1.88 13.64
C THR A 188 50.07 2.85 13.03
N HIS A 189 49.95 3.15 11.73
CA HIS A 189 50.84 4.04 11.00
C HIS A 189 50.06 4.99 10.09
N CYS A 190 50.61 6.18 9.84
CA CYS A 190 50.05 7.17 8.93
C CYS A 190 50.26 6.78 7.46
N THR A 191 49.68 7.52 6.52
CA THR A 191 49.83 7.24 5.07
C THR A 191 51.28 7.32 4.58
N HIS A 192 52.16 8.00 5.31
CA HIS A 192 53.60 8.10 5.02
C HIS A 192 54.44 7.08 5.81
N GLY A 193 53.81 6.17 6.55
CA GLY A 193 54.50 5.10 7.28
C GLY A 193 54.96 5.45 8.69
N HIS A 194 54.74 6.67 9.20
CA HIS A 194 55.11 7.01 10.58
C HIS A 194 54.13 6.39 11.59
N ALA A 195 54.65 5.84 12.68
CA ALA A 195 53.85 5.21 13.72
C ALA A 195 53.00 6.24 14.49
N PHE A 196 51.74 5.90 14.76
CA PHE A 196 50.86 6.67 15.63
C PHE A 196 51.13 6.32 17.10
N THR A 197 52.22 6.84 17.65
CA THR A 197 52.53 6.79 19.09
C THR A 197 52.00 8.05 19.79
N PRO A 198 51.86 8.09 21.12
CA PRO A 198 51.48 9.31 21.86
C PRO A 198 52.35 10.52 21.51
N GLU A 199 53.62 10.29 21.20
CA GLU A 199 54.62 11.32 20.90
C GLU A 199 54.46 11.86 19.47
N ASN A 200 54.08 11.00 18.50
CA ASN A 200 53.93 11.36 17.09
C ASN A 200 52.47 11.57 16.65
N THR A 201 51.52 11.54 17.60
CA THR A 201 50.10 11.74 17.33
C THR A 201 49.62 13.04 17.97
N TYR A 202 48.83 13.82 17.25
CA TYR A 202 48.01 14.86 17.85
C TYR A 202 46.56 14.74 17.36
N ILE A 203 45.62 15.15 18.20
CA ILE A 203 44.18 15.09 17.91
C ILE A 203 43.71 16.53 17.63
N THR A 204 43.06 16.73 16.48
CA THR A 204 42.50 18.04 16.11
C THR A 204 41.21 18.33 16.88
N PRO A 205 40.75 19.60 16.93
CA PRO A 205 39.44 19.95 17.50
C PRO A 205 38.24 19.22 16.85
N GLY A 206 38.42 18.66 15.64
CA GLY A 206 37.43 17.81 14.96
C GLY A 206 37.59 16.31 15.21
N ASP A 207 38.27 15.93 16.29
CA ASP A 207 38.54 14.55 16.72
C ASP A 207 39.21 13.68 15.64
N GLN A 208 40.11 14.29 14.85
CA GLN A 208 40.90 13.56 13.84
C GLN A 208 42.35 13.45 14.31
N ARG A 209 42.90 12.23 14.26
CA ARG A 209 44.34 11.98 14.52
C ARG A 209 45.19 12.44 13.33
N GLN A 210 46.23 13.20 13.61
CA GLN A 210 47.24 13.60 12.64
C GLN A 210 48.65 13.23 13.13
N CYS A 211 49.52 12.91 12.17
CA CYS A 211 50.91 12.56 12.42
C CYS A 211 51.74 13.84 12.51
N ARG A 212 52.42 14.05 13.64
CA ARG A 212 53.20 15.27 13.90
C ARG A 212 54.36 15.41 12.93
N GLU A 213 55.06 14.32 12.62
CA GLU A 213 56.12 14.32 11.60
C GLU A 213 55.62 14.77 10.21
N CYS A 214 54.43 14.31 9.79
CA CYS A 214 53.84 14.77 8.54
C CYS A 214 53.49 16.26 8.57
N THR A 215 53.04 16.77 9.71
CA THR A 215 52.71 18.20 9.88
C THR A 215 53.96 19.06 9.86
N HIS A 216 55.04 18.66 10.54
CA HIS A 216 56.33 19.38 10.52
C HIS A 216 56.93 19.46 9.11
N THR A 217 56.89 18.37 8.35
CA THR A 217 57.40 18.34 6.97
C THR A 217 56.59 19.25 6.03
N ARG A 218 55.28 19.40 6.28
CA ARG A 218 54.41 20.31 5.50
C ARG A 218 54.64 21.79 5.81
N GLN A 219 55.04 22.12 7.03
CA GLN A 219 55.31 23.50 7.46
C GLN A 219 56.70 24.01 7.06
N ARG A 220 57.62 23.10 6.69
CA ARG A 220 58.98 23.42 6.23
C ARG A 220 59.10 23.52 4.70
N ARG A 221 57.99 23.37 3.97
CA ARG A 221 57.86 23.61 2.53
C ARG A 221 57.13 24.93 2.32
#